data_AF-A0A445EGC5-F1
#
_entry.id   AF-A0A445EGC5-F1
#
_cell.length_a   1.000
_cell.length_b   1.000
_cell.length_c   1.000
_cell.angle_alpha   90.00
_cell.angle_beta   90.00
_cell.angle_gamma   90.00
#
_symmetry.space_group_name_H-M   'P 1'
#
loop_
_entity.id
_entity.type
_entity.pdbx_description
1 polymer ?
#
loop_
_entity_poly.entity_id
_entity_poly.type
_entity_poly.pdbx_seq_one_letter_code
_entity_poly.pdbx_strand_id
1 'polypeptide(L)'
;MAAVLVAGAFLNGFINTVFERLLTTDAVNFVLGKKLGSDLIQRLKTALLGAEALVADAEMKQFGNPSVMKWLDNLRDAVYCAEDLLDTVLIKATTQKKESSCCSLSFFINRHRDDMVDKMEGVVRRIEDLGKQKDFLRLEKIPTGSSSWRTPTSSIVRGNVSKLHNLISQVKSLRTLLLFGYCSSSNCNIEAATWDILSKFKYLRALSFCKCGVASWYVRSLSLSILVVPDSIKELVHLCYLDLSWTNIETLPESLCKLSNLQTLKLYHYSNLTMLPSGLHNLLKLRHLDIRKAAFEEMPRKISELKELHVLSSFVVGKHEDSGIQELGGLENLHGPLEIKKLENIVDVEQAESAKIMDKKHIDELWLEWSSGEDMVSDTQREKVMLDTLQPQNGLKELKIKGYKGTIFPDWLG
;
A
#
# COMPACT_ATOMS: atom_id res chain seq x y z
N MET A 1 -21.53 -1.25 29.02
CA MET A 1 -20.77 -2.47 29.37
C MET A 1 -19.40 -2.39 28.74
N ALA A 2 -18.37 -2.64 29.55
CA ALA A 2 -16.98 -2.31 29.27
C ALA A 2 -16.42 -3.08 28.06
N ALA A 3 -15.84 -2.35 27.11
CA ALA A 3 -14.96 -2.92 26.11
C ALA A 3 -13.64 -3.27 26.81
N VAL A 4 -13.44 -4.55 27.13
CA VAL A 4 -12.16 -5.07 27.60
C VAL A 4 -11.17 -4.95 26.45
N LEU A 5 -10.16 -4.10 26.66
CA LEU A 5 -9.05 -3.87 25.75
C LEU A 5 -8.18 -5.14 25.72
N VAL A 6 -8.38 -6.02 24.75
CA VAL A 6 -7.49 -7.17 24.52
C VAL A 6 -6.23 -6.66 23.83
N ALA A 7 -5.34 -6.03 24.61
CA ALA A 7 -4.04 -5.52 24.14
C ALA A 7 -2.87 -6.50 24.40
N GLY A 8 -3.12 -7.61 25.11
CA GLY A 8 -2.08 -8.54 25.57
C GLY A 8 -1.87 -9.79 24.70
N ALA A 9 -2.10 -9.72 23.39
CA ALA A 9 -1.92 -10.88 22.49
C ALA A 9 -1.14 -10.57 21.20
N PHE A 10 -0.64 -9.34 21.02
CA PHE A 10 -0.18 -8.86 19.72
C PHE A 10 1.28 -9.23 19.42
N LEU A 11 2.20 -9.05 20.38
CA LEU A 11 3.61 -9.32 20.12
C LEU A 11 3.89 -10.83 20.10
N ASN A 12 3.16 -11.61 20.89
CA ASN A 12 3.31 -13.06 20.96
C ASN A 12 2.99 -13.76 19.63
N GLY A 13 1.83 -13.43 19.03
CA GLY A 13 1.45 -13.97 17.72
C GLY A 13 2.38 -13.52 16.58
N PHE A 14 2.97 -12.34 16.72
CA PHE A 14 3.91 -11.80 15.74
C PHE A 14 5.29 -12.47 15.82
N ILE A 15 5.83 -12.69 17.03
CA ILE A 15 7.05 -13.48 17.25
C ILE A 15 6.90 -14.88 16.64
N ASN A 16 5.74 -15.52 16.86
CA ASN A 16 5.44 -16.82 16.26
C ASN A 16 5.40 -16.78 14.73
N THR A 17 4.92 -15.70 14.13
CA THR A 17 4.90 -15.58 12.66
C THR A 17 6.31 -15.42 12.08
N VAL A 18 7.15 -14.59 12.70
CA VAL A 18 8.57 -14.46 12.33
C VAL A 18 9.28 -15.80 12.51
N PHE A 19 8.99 -16.51 13.61
CA PHE A 19 9.53 -17.83 13.92
C PHE A 19 9.12 -18.90 12.90
N GLU A 20 7.84 -19.00 12.55
CA GLU A 20 7.32 -19.93 11.54
C GLU A 20 7.90 -19.63 10.14
N ARG A 21 8.05 -18.36 9.77
CA ARG A 21 8.71 -17.97 8.50
C ARG A 21 10.19 -18.35 8.48
N LEU A 22 10.89 -18.23 9.63
CA LEU A 22 12.26 -18.72 9.80
C LEU A 22 12.36 -20.26 9.71
N LEU A 23 11.34 -20.98 10.18
CA LEU A 23 11.29 -22.45 10.13
C LEU A 23 10.96 -22.99 8.74
N THR A 24 10.11 -22.29 8.00
CA THR A 24 9.55 -22.78 6.72
C THR A 24 10.48 -22.56 5.53
N THR A 25 11.49 -21.69 5.66
CA THR A 25 12.15 -21.12 4.48
C THR A 25 13.59 -21.62 4.26
N ASP A 26 13.76 -22.62 3.40
CA ASP A 26 15.08 -23.11 2.92
C ASP A 26 15.92 -22.01 2.25
N ALA A 27 15.28 -20.98 1.71
CA ALA A 27 15.94 -19.84 1.08
C ALA A 27 16.79 -19.01 2.05
N VAL A 28 16.44 -18.96 3.33
CA VAL A 28 17.23 -18.23 4.35
C VAL A 28 18.58 -18.90 4.56
N ASN A 29 18.59 -20.24 4.62
CA ASN A 29 19.82 -21.03 4.71
C ASN A 29 20.68 -20.93 3.44
N PHE A 30 20.03 -20.80 2.28
CA PHE A 30 20.69 -20.64 0.99
C PHE A 30 21.44 -19.29 0.89
N VAL A 31 20.81 -18.20 1.32
CA VAL A 31 21.39 -16.84 1.23
C VAL A 31 22.42 -16.57 2.33
N LEU A 32 22.20 -17.04 3.56
CA LEU A 32 23.12 -16.84 4.69
C LEU A 32 24.33 -17.79 4.69
N GLY A 33 24.33 -18.79 3.79
CA GLY A 33 25.36 -19.80 3.68
C GLY A 33 25.25 -20.90 4.75
N LYS A 34 25.44 -22.16 4.33
CA LYS A 34 25.19 -23.35 5.18
C LYS A 34 25.98 -23.40 6.50
N LYS A 35 27.12 -22.72 6.62
CA LYS A 35 28.03 -22.82 7.78
C LYS A 35 27.93 -21.65 8.78
N LEU A 36 27.68 -20.43 8.31
CA LEU A 36 27.46 -19.24 9.16
C LEU A 36 25.98 -19.04 9.51
N GLY A 37 25.07 -19.36 8.58
CA GLY A 37 23.64 -19.18 8.79
C GLY A 37 23.05 -20.13 9.85
N SER A 38 23.56 -21.36 9.97
CA SER A 38 22.97 -22.35 10.88
C SER A 38 23.07 -21.96 12.35
N ASP A 39 24.22 -21.43 12.78
CA ASP A 39 24.42 -21.00 14.17
C ASP A 39 23.57 -19.76 14.49
N LEU A 40 23.65 -18.74 13.64
CA LEU A 40 22.91 -17.49 13.81
C LEU A 40 21.39 -17.69 13.82
N ILE A 41 20.88 -18.55 12.94
CA ILE A 41 19.46 -18.89 12.88
C ILE A 41 19.03 -19.65 14.14
N GLN A 42 19.84 -20.58 14.64
CA GLN A 42 19.52 -21.30 15.88
C GLN A 42 19.54 -20.40 17.10
N ARG A 43 20.47 -19.45 17.17
CA ARG A 43 20.51 -18.41 18.20
C ARG A 43 19.28 -17.51 18.13
N LEU A 44 18.92 -17.04 16.94
CA LEU A 44 17.69 -16.26 16.73
C LEU A 44 16.44 -17.04 17.17
N LYS A 45 16.33 -18.32 16.80
CA LYS A 45 15.24 -19.20 17.24
C LYS A 45 15.17 -19.31 18.77
N THR A 46 16.31 -19.55 19.40
CA THR A 46 16.40 -19.68 20.86
C THR A 46 16.03 -18.37 21.56
N ALA A 47 16.51 -17.24 21.03
CA ALA A 47 16.21 -15.91 21.55
C ALA A 47 14.73 -15.55 21.39
N LEU A 48 14.11 -15.85 20.24
CA LEU A 48 12.69 -15.62 19.99
C LEU A 48 11.79 -16.49 20.89
N LEU A 49 12.13 -17.78 21.08
CA LEU A 49 11.41 -18.66 22.02
C LEU A 49 11.51 -18.17 23.47
N GLY A 50 12.71 -17.69 23.86
CA GLY A 50 12.92 -17.08 25.17
C GLY A 50 12.08 -15.81 25.36
N ALA A 51 11.99 -14.97 24.33
CA ALA A 51 11.17 -13.76 24.34
C ALA A 51 9.67 -14.10 24.37
N GLU A 52 9.20 -15.06 23.56
CA GLU A 52 7.80 -15.53 23.51
C GLU A 52 7.30 -15.89 24.91
N ALA A 53 8.08 -16.68 25.65
CA ALA A 53 7.72 -17.13 27.00
C ALA A 53 7.58 -15.99 28.02
N LEU A 54 8.17 -14.82 27.77
CA LEU A 54 8.17 -13.65 28.66
C LEU A 54 7.18 -12.56 28.22
N VAL A 55 6.80 -12.53 26.95
CA VAL A 55 5.98 -11.48 26.35
C VAL A 55 4.59 -11.43 26.96
N ALA A 56 3.96 -12.58 27.22
CA ALA A 56 2.62 -12.62 27.79
C ALA A 56 2.56 -11.98 29.19
N ASP A 57 3.55 -12.25 30.04
CA ASP A 57 3.67 -11.65 31.37
C ASP A 57 4.07 -10.17 31.30
N ALA A 58 5.00 -9.82 30.39
CA ALA A 58 5.41 -8.44 30.17
C ALA A 58 4.24 -7.58 29.66
N GLU A 59 3.41 -8.09 28.75
CA GLU A 59 2.23 -7.39 28.22
C GLU A 59 1.17 -7.14 29.30
N MET A 60 1.09 -7.98 30.34
CA MET A 60 0.23 -7.74 31.50
C MET A 60 0.84 -6.69 32.45
N LYS A 61 2.15 -6.74 32.69
CA LYS A 61 2.86 -5.85 33.62
C LYS A 61 3.14 -4.44 33.07
N GLN A 62 2.99 -4.23 31.75
CA GLN A 62 3.30 -2.96 31.08
C GLN A 62 2.49 -1.76 31.60
N PHE A 63 1.27 -1.97 32.10
CA PHE A 63 0.37 -0.90 32.56
C PHE A 63 0.73 -0.34 33.95
N GLY A 64 1.59 -1.03 34.70
CA GLY A 64 2.05 -0.60 36.03
C GLY A 64 3.56 -0.43 36.17
N ASN A 65 4.34 -0.76 35.14
CA ASN A 65 5.81 -0.74 35.21
C ASN A 65 6.43 -0.12 33.92
N PRO A 66 6.92 1.13 33.98
CA PRO A 66 7.56 1.80 32.84
C PRO A 66 8.80 1.08 32.30
N SER A 67 9.53 0.34 33.14
CA SER A 67 10.70 -0.42 32.74
C SER A 67 10.33 -1.67 31.93
N VAL A 68 9.22 -2.34 32.28
CA VAL A 68 8.65 -3.44 31.48
C VAL A 68 8.11 -2.91 30.15
N MET A 69 7.53 -1.71 30.15
CA MET A 69 7.09 -1.06 28.91
C MET A 69 8.27 -0.78 27.97
N LYS A 70 9.37 -0.21 28.48
CA LYS A 70 10.58 0.04 27.69
C LYS A 70 11.20 -1.25 27.16
N TRP A 71 11.13 -2.33 27.94
CA TRP A 71 11.58 -3.66 27.52
C TRP A 71 10.76 -4.21 26.35
N LEU A 72 9.42 -4.11 26.42
CA LEU A 72 8.53 -4.52 25.32
C LEU A 72 8.74 -3.70 24.06
N ASP A 73 8.97 -2.39 24.19
CA ASP A 73 9.25 -1.50 23.05
C ASP A 73 10.55 -1.92 22.34
N ASN A 74 11.62 -2.20 23.10
CA ASN A 74 12.89 -2.69 22.56
C ASN A 74 12.76 -4.07 21.90
N LEU A 75 11.99 -4.98 22.51
CA LEU A 75 11.74 -6.31 21.95
C LEU A 75 10.97 -6.20 20.64
N ARG A 76 9.94 -5.36 20.61
CA ARG A 76 9.13 -5.12 19.41
C ARG A 76 9.97 -4.55 18.27
N ASP A 77 10.82 -3.57 18.54
CA ASP A 77 11.76 -3.01 17.56
C ASP A 77 12.70 -4.09 16.97
N ALA A 78 13.27 -4.93 17.84
CA ALA A 78 14.17 -6.01 17.42
C ALA A 78 13.47 -7.07 16.56
N VAL A 79 12.26 -7.50 16.95
CA VAL A 79 11.50 -8.51 16.19
C VAL A 79 11.02 -7.95 14.84
N TYR A 80 10.68 -6.65 14.75
CA TYR A 80 10.36 -6.01 13.46
C TYR A 80 11.58 -5.88 12.55
N CYS A 81 12.73 -5.49 13.09
CA CYS A 81 13.99 -5.50 12.35
C CYS A 81 14.32 -6.91 11.81
N ALA A 82 14.03 -7.97 12.57
CA ALA A 82 14.19 -9.35 12.11
C ALA A 82 13.34 -9.63 10.86
N GLU A 83 12.07 -9.20 10.87
CA GLU A 83 11.14 -9.45 9.77
C GLU A 83 11.53 -8.68 8.50
N ASP A 84 11.92 -7.40 8.61
CA ASP A 84 12.35 -6.61 7.46
C ASP A 84 13.59 -7.21 6.79
N LEU A 85 14.53 -7.73 7.59
CA LEU A 85 15.69 -8.47 7.08
C LEU A 85 15.27 -9.78 6.40
N LEU A 86 14.31 -10.51 6.96
CA LEU A 86 13.78 -11.74 6.35
C LEU A 86 13.08 -11.48 5.01
N ASP A 87 12.26 -10.43 4.91
CA ASP A 87 11.63 -10.02 3.65
C ASP A 87 12.71 -9.66 2.61
N THR A 88 13.78 -8.96 3.02
CA THR A 88 14.91 -8.63 2.15
C THR A 88 15.65 -9.88 1.66
N VAL A 89 15.87 -10.88 2.54
CA VAL A 89 16.49 -12.17 2.18
C VAL A 89 15.61 -12.96 1.22
N LEU A 90 14.30 -13.01 1.47
CA LEU A 90 13.32 -13.68 0.63
C LEU A 90 13.28 -13.10 -0.78
N ILE A 91 13.21 -11.77 -0.90
CA ILE A 91 13.22 -11.08 -2.20
C ILE A 91 14.50 -11.45 -2.97
N LYS A 92 15.68 -11.38 -2.34
CA LYS A 92 16.95 -11.74 -3.00
C LYS A 92 17.04 -13.20 -3.41
N ALA A 93 16.52 -14.12 -2.62
CA ALA A 93 16.48 -15.53 -3.00
C ALA A 93 15.60 -15.79 -4.23
N THR A 94 14.52 -15.02 -4.39
CA THR A 94 13.66 -15.12 -5.58
C THR A 94 14.29 -14.53 -6.84
N THR A 95 15.07 -13.45 -6.72
CA THR A 95 15.80 -12.86 -7.86
C THR A 95 16.96 -13.74 -8.31
N GLN A 96 17.64 -14.41 -7.37
CA GLN A 96 18.77 -15.29 -7.66
C GLN A 96 18.39 -16.61 -8.36
N LYS A 97 17.14 -17.07 -8.22
CA LYS A 97 16.62 -18.21 -9.00
C LYS A 97 16.36 -17.88 -10.48
N LYS A 98 16.18 -16.60 -10.83
CA LYS A 98 15.90 -16.17 -12.21
C LYS A 98 17.16 -15.86 -13.03
N GLU A 99 18.28 -15.52 -12.40
CA GLU A 99 19.54 -15.19 -13.09
C GLU A 99 20.60 -16.26 -12.86
N SER A 100 20.54 -17.31 -13.67
CA SER A 100 21.57 -18.35 -13.73
C SER A 100 22.52 -18.13 -14.92
N SER A 101 23.27 -17.02 -14.95
CA SER A 101 24.49 -16.99 -15.77
C SER A 101 25.50 -15.91 -15.36
N CYS A 102 26.76 -16.35 -15.26
CA CYS A 102 28.02 -15.64 -15.47
C CYS A 102 28.85 -15.18 -14.25
N CYS A 103 30.15 -15.49 -14.35
CA CYS A 103 31.11 -15.69 -13.26
C CYS A 103 31.93 -14.44 -12.86
N SER A 104 31.33 -13.24 -12.80
CA SER A 104 32.03 -11.98 -12.44
C SER A 104 31.51 -11.30 -11.15
N LEU A 105 30.60 -11.94 -10.40
CA LEU A 105 29.89 -11.34 -9.25
C LEU A 105 30.30 -11.86 -7.85
N SER A 106 31.21 -12.82 -7.73
CA SER A 106 31.50 -13.49 -6.44
C SER A 106 32.01 -12.55 -5.35
N PHE A 107 32.72 -11.47 -5.69
CA PHE A 107 33.29 -10.52 -4.72
C PHE A 107 32.26 -9.48 -4.22
N PHE A 108 31.38 -8.99 -5.09
CA PHE A 108 30.34 -8.01 -4.72
C PHE A 108 29.17 -8.65 -3.98
N ILE A 109 28.85 -9.92 -4.26
CA ILE A 109 27.81 -10.69 -3.57
C ILE A 109 28.20 -10.99 -2.12
N ASN A 110 29.48 -11.24 -1.84
CA ASN A 110 29.96 -11.48 -0.47
C ASN A 110 29.75 -10.26 0.43
N ARG A 111 30.10 -9.05 -0.03
CA ARG A 111 30.00 -7.83 0.77
C ARG A 111 28.56 -7.52 1.22
N HIS A 112 27.58 -7.73 0.36
CA HIS A 112 26.17 -7.53 0.70
C HIS A 112 25.58 -8.65 1.55
N ARG A 113 26.08 -9.88 1.44
CA ARG A 113 25.71 -10.97 2.33
C ARG A 113 26.24 -10.72 3.74
N ASP A 114 27.48 -10.29 3.86
CA ASP A 114 28.14 -10.07 5.14
C ASP A 114 27.46 -8.90 5.90
N ASP A 115 27.05 -7.81 5.22
CA ASP A 115 26.23 -6.73 5.82
C ASP A 115 24.87 -7.22 6.36
N MET A 116 24.21 -8.16 5.66
CA MET A 116 22.94 -8.73 6.11
C MET A 116 23.14 -9.66 7.31
N VAL A 117 24.22 -10.43 7.33
CA VAL A 117 24.63 -11.28 8.45
C VAL A 117 24.92 -10.41 9.68
N ASP A 118 25.66 -9.31 9.52
CA ASP A 118 25.99 -8.38 10.61
C ASP A 118 24.75 -7.72 11.21
N LYS A 119 23.80 -7.29 10.36
CA LYS A 119 22.52 -6.74 10.82
C LYS A 119 21.66 -7.78 11.55
N MET A 120 21.63 -9.01 11.06
CA MET A 120 20.91 -10.12 11.68
C MET A 120 21.54 -10.51 13.03
N GLU A 121 22.87 -10.57 13.12
CA GLU A 121 23.60 -10.75 14.38
C GLU A 121 23.29 -9.62 15.36
N GLY A 122 23.20 -8.38 14.89
CA GLY A 122 22.77 -7.23 15.70
C GLY A 122 21.35 -7.39 16.26
N VAL A 123 20.42 -7.96 15.50
CA VAL A 123 19.06 -8.27 15.98
C VAL A 123 19.09 -9.38 17.03
N VAL A 124 19.83 -10.47 16.77
CA VAL A 124 19.96 -11.60 17.70
C VAL A 124 20.51 -11.13 19.05
N ARG A 125 21.61 -10.35 19.04
CA ARG A 125 22.20 -9.80 20.27
C ARG A 125 21.23 -8.94 21.06
N ARG A 126 20.44 -8.09 20.38
CA ARG A 126 19.41 -7.27 21.05
C ARG A 126 18.36 -8.13 21.75
N ILE A 127 17.88 -9.20 21.11
CA ILE A 127 16.88 -10.10 21.71
C ILE A 127 17.49 -10.92 22.86
N GLU A 128 18.74 -11.39 22.71
CA GLU A 128 19.49 -12.09 23.77
C GLU A 128 19.69 -11.19 25.01
N ASP A 129 20.06 -9.93 24.81
CA ASP A 129 20.25 -8.96 25.89
C ASP A 129 18.94 -8.61 26.59
N LEU A 130 17.82 -8.54 25.85
CA LEU A 130 16.49 -8.41 26.43
C LEU A 130 16.13 -9.65 27.27
N GLY A 131 16.49 -10.85 26.82
CA GLY A 131 16.32 -12.08 27.59
C GLY A 131 17.05 -12.05 28.95
N LYS A 132 18.22 -11.40 29.02
CA LYS A 132 18.98 -11.23 30.28
C LYS A 132 18.32 -10.24 31.25
N GLN A 133 17.56 -9.27 30.74
CA GLN A 133 16.87 -8.27 31.57
C GLN A 133 15.65 -8.84 32.31
N LYS A 134 15.25 -10.09 32.05
CA LYS A 134 14.07 -10.72 32.65
C LYS A 134 14.10 -10.72 34.18
N ASP A 135 15.26 -10.99 34.78
CA ASP A 135 15.40 -11.19 36.23
C ASP A 135 15.30 -9.84 36.97
N PHE A 136 15.84 -8.78 36.36
CA PHE A 136 15.72 -7.41 36.85
C PHE A 136 14.28 -6.89 36.78
N LEU A 137 13.53 -7.29 35.75
CA LEU A 137 12.14 -6.88 35.52
C LEU A 137 11.11 -7.79 36.19
N ARG A 138 11.57 -8.86 36.86
CA ARG A 138 10.72 -9.90 37.48
C ARG A 138 9.67 -10.44 36.49
N LEU A 139 10.10 -10.71 35.26
CA LEU A 139 9.25 -11.32 34.24
C LEU A 139 9.22 -12.84 34.45
N GLU A 140 8.02 -13.40 34.51
CA GLU A 140 7.80 -14.82 34.76
C GLU A 140 7.36 -15.55 33.49
N LYS A 141 7.78 -16.80 33.36
CA LYS A 141 7.28 -17.67 32.30
C LYS A 141 5.88 -18.14 32.69
N ILE A 142 4.86 -17.69 31.99
CA ILE A 142 3.51 -18.23 32.16
C ILE A 142 3.50 -19.66 31.60
N PRO A 143 3.12 -20.70 32.38
CA PRO A 143 3.09 -22.06 31.88
C PRO A 143 2.14 -22.15 30.68
N THR A 144 2.67 -22.53 29.53
CA THR A 144 1.91 -22.78 28.28
C THR A 144 1.10 -24.08 28.41
N GLY A 145 0.16 -24.09 29.35
CA GLY A 145 -0.89 -25.11 29.47
C GLY A 145 -2.17 -24.54 28.86
N SER A 146 -2.55 -25.05 27.69
CA SER A 146 -3.86 -24.85 27.05
C SER A 146 -4.31 -23.38 26.93
N SER A 147 -3.95 -22.70 25.83
CA SER A 147 -4.87 -21.68 25.32
C SER A 147 -4.85 -21.65 23.80
N SER A 148 -5.94 -22.15 23.23
CA SER A 148 -6.27 -22.15 21.82
C SER A 148 -6.65 -20.74 21.36
N TRP A 149 -5.67 -19.84 21.26
CA TRP A 149 -5.87 -18.55 20.59
C TRP A 149 -5.03 -18.51 19.32
N ARG A 150 -5.41 -19.32 18.34
CA ARG A 150 -5.10 -18.99 16.94
C ARG A 150 -5.98 -17.80 16.56
N THR A 151 -5.42 -16.60 16.50
CA THR A 151 -6.08 -15.41 15.93
C THR A 151 -5.07 -14.42 15.33
N PRO A 152 -5.49 -13.59 14.36
CA PRO A 152 -4.65 -13.16 13.24
C PRO A 152 -3.66 -12.04 13.58
N THR A 153 -2.55 -12.03 12.85
CA THR A 153 -1.33 -11.19 12.97
C THR A 153 -1.50 -9.69 12.66
N SER A 154 -2.73 -9.20 12.53
CA SER A 154 -3.01 -7.80 12.23
C SER A 154 -3.90 -7.21 13.32
N SER A 155 -3.41 -6.18 14.01
CA SER A 155 -4.28 -5.28 14.75
C SER A 155 -5.08 -4.45 13.75
N ILE A 156 -6.19 -5.01 13.26
CA ILE A 156 -7.21 -4.23 12.56
C ILE A 156 -7.93 -3.41 13.62
N VAL A 157 -7.49 -2.17 13.83
CA VAL A 157 -8.25 -1.22 14.64
C VAL A 157 -9.40 -0.71 13.78
N ARG A 158 -10.58 -1.31 13.92
CA ARG A 158 -11.84 -0.80 13.37
C ARG A 158 -12.49 0.08 14.43
N GLY A 159 -12.33 1.39 14.32
CA GLY A 159 -12.78 2.35 15.34
C GLY A 159 -13.52 3.55 14.74
N ASN A 160 -14.50 4.06 15.49
CA ASN A 160 -15.16 5.34 15.17
C ASN A 160 -14.19 6.50 15.48
N VAL A 161 -14.14 7.52 14.61
CA VAL A 161 -13.21 8.66 14.67
C VAL A 161 -13.29 9.40 16.01
N SER A 162 -14.45 9.42 16.68
CA SER A 162 -14.59 10.03 18.01
C SER A 162 -13.81 9.33 19.12
N LYS A 163 -13.38 8.07 18.91
CA LYS A 163 -12.52 7.32 19.84
C LYS A 163 -11.05 7.32 19.39
N LEU A 164 -10.70 7.96 18.28
CA LEU A 164 -9.35 7.94 17.72
C LEU A 164 -8.32 8.50 18.68
N HIS A 165 -8.57 9.65 19.31
CA HIS A 165 -7.57 10.29 20.18
C HIS A 165 -7.17 9.41 21.37
N ASN A 166 -8.11 8.63 21.92
CA ASN A 166 -7.83 7.67 23.00
C ASN A 166 -7.17 6.38 22.48
N LEU A 167 -7.50 5.94 21.27
CA LEU A 167 -6.83 4.81 20.61
C LEU A 167 -5.39 5.15 20.19
N ILE A 168 -5.17 6.35 19.65
CA ILE A 168 -3.87 6.85 19.21
C ILE A 168 -2.94 6.99 20.41
N SER A 169 -3.42 7.46 21.58
CA SER A 169 -2.59 7.61 22.77
C SER A 169 -2.04 6.27 23.29
N GLN A 170 -2.83 5.19 23.20
CA GLN A 170 -2.51 3.88 23.76
C GLN A 170 -1.63 2.99 22.87
N VAL A 171 -1.66 3.18 21.55
CA VAL A 171 -0.91 2.33 20.61
C VAL A 171 0.39 3.04 20.21
N LYS A 172 1.54 2.35 20.36
CA LYS A 172 2.87 2.87 19.97
C LYS A 172 3.39 2.33 18.63
N SER A 173 2.90 1.18 18.18
CA SER A 173 3.33 0.58 16.93
C SER A 173 2.16 -0.08 16.23
N LEU A 174 1.72 0.55 15.14
CA LEU A 174 0.59 0.12 14.34
C LEU A 174 1.06 -0.08 12.91
N ARG A 175 0.73 -1.24 12.34
CA ARG A 175 1.07 -1.59 10.95
C ARG A 175 -0.10 -1.43 10.00
N THR A 176 -1.32 -1.46 10.52
CA THR A 176 -2.53 -1.30 9.73
C THR A 176 -3.51 -0.44 10.50
N LEU A 177 -3.90 0.68 9.91
CA LEU A 177 -4.95 1.54 10.44
C LEU A 177 -6.03 1.68 9.38
N LEU A 178 -7.23 1.17 9.67
CA LEU A 178 -8.38 1.28 8.77
C LEU A 178 -9.50 2.01 9.49
N LEU A 179 -9.67 3.28 9.15
CA LEU A 179 -10.66 4.17 9.75
C LEU A 179 -11.96 4.08 8.96
N PHE A 180 -12.84 3.20 9.43
CA PHE A 180 -14.20 3.08 8.92
C PHE A 180 -15.17 3.74 9.91
N GLY A 181 -15.84 4.83 9.51
CA GLY A 181 -16.87 5.42 10.36
C GLY A 181 -17.52 6.68 9.80
N TYR A 182 -18.78 6.90 10.21
CA TYR A 182 -19.49 8.16 10.03
C TYR A 182 -18.95 9.20 11.01
N CYS A 183 -18.37 10.29 10.50
CA CYS A 183 -18.26 11.52 11.27
C CYS A 183 -19.62 12.23 11.21
N SER A 184 -20.54 11.85 12.09
CA SER A 184 -21.82 12.56 12.29
C SER A 184 -21.71 13.66 13.36
N SER A 185 -20.55 13.83 14.00
CA SER A 185 -20.32 14.95 14.92
C SER A 185 -19.61 16.10 14.21
N SER A 186 -20.18 17.30 14.27
CA SER A 186 -19.64 18.58 13.77
C SER A 186 -18.27 18.99 14.36
N ASN A 187 -17.70 18.20 15.27
CA ASN A 187 -16.48 18.51 16.02
C ASN A 187 -15.32 17.52 15.79
N CYS A 188 -15.38 16.64 14.79
CA CYS A 188 -14.24 15.77 14.51
C CYS A 188 -13.20 16.54 13.68
N ASN A 189 -12.15 17.05 14.35
CA ASN A 189 -10.98 17.60 13.66
C ASN A 189 -10.13 16.42 13.13
N ILE A 190 -10.59 15.83 12.02
CA ILE A 190 -9.91 14.72 11.34
C ILE A 190 -8.50 15.14 10.94
N GLU A 191 -8.30 16.40 10.59
CA GLU A 191 -6.99 16.95 10.24
C GLU A 191 -6.01 16.80 11.41
N ALA A 192 -6.33 17.34 12.59
CA ALA A 192 -5.47 17.21 13.77
C ALA A 192 -5.18 15.74 14.14
N ALA A 193 -6.19 14.88 14.07
CA ALA A 193 -5.99 13.44 14.31
C ALA A 193 -5.10 12.78 13.24
N THR A 194 -5.18 13.24 11.99
CA THR A 194 -4.34 12.75 10.88
C THR A 194 -2.88 13.14 11.09
N TRP A 195 -2.61 14.36 11.53
CA TRP A 195 -1.26 14.81 11.93
C TRP A 195 -0.68 13.96 13.08
N ASP A 196 -1.49 13.66 14.10
CA ASP A 196 -1.06 12.82 15.22
C ASP A 196 -0.79 11.36 14.80
N ILE A 197 -1.61 10.80 13.91
CA ILE A 197 -1.42 9.45 13.37
C ILE A 197 -0.12 9.37 12.58
N LEU A 198 0.10 10.30 11.66
CA LEU A 198 1.23 10.27 10.74
C LEU A 198 2.56 10.54 11.44
N SER A 199 2.55 11.37 12.49
CA SER A 199 3.74 11.63 13.31
C SER A 199 4.11 10.44 14.22
N LYS A 200 3.12 9.70 14.72
CA LYS A 200 3.32 8.63 15.70
C LYS A 200 3.61 7.26 15.09
N PHE A 201 2.96 6.89 13.99
CA PHE A 201 2.98 5.51 13.47
C PHE A 201 3.91 5.32 12.26
N LYS A 202 5.22 5.43 12.47
CA LYS A 202 6.23 5.38 11.37
C LYS A 202 6.37 4.02 10.66
N TYR A 203 5.89 2.94 11.29
CA TYR A 203 5.95 1.56 10.77
C TYR A 203 4.66 1.11 10.06
N LEU A 204 3.79 2.05 9.71
CA LEU A 204 2.51 1.74 9.09
C LEU A 204 2.72 1.18 7.68
N ARG A 205 2.12 0.03 7.40
CA ARG A 205 2.12 -0.60 6.06
C ARG A 205 0.81 -0.40 5.32
N ALA A 206 -0.30 -0.22 6.04
CA ALA A 206 -1.60 0.04 5.43
C ALA A 206 -2.38 1.13 6.17
N LEU A 207 -2.75 2.19 5.46
CA LEU A 207 -3.53 3.30 5.95
C LEU A 207 -4.81 3.43 5.11
N SER A 208 -5.96 3.46 5.76
CA SER A 208 -7.23 3.79 5.09
C SER A 208 -7.99 4.80 5.92
N PHE A 209 -8.41 5.86 5.25
CA PHE A 209 -9.37 6.86 5.74
C PHE A 209 -10.76 6.69 5.10
N CYS A 210 -11.01 5.53 4.47
CA CYS A 210 -12.21 5.30 3.68
C CYS A 210 -13.48 5.45 4.52
N LYS A 211 -14.25 6.50 4.25
CA LYS A 211 -15.55 6.74 4.87
C LYS A 211 -16.63 5.96 4.10
N CYS A 212 -16.69 4.65 4.30
CA CYS A 212 -17.77 3.85 3.75
C CYS A 212 -18.98 3.90 4.69
N GLY A 213 -19.96 4.73 4.33
CA GLY A 213 -21.28 4.75 4.93
C GLY A 213 -22.35 4.64 3.84
N VAL A 214 -23.14 3.57 3.89
CA VAL A 214 -24.17 3.13 2.91
C VAL A 214 -25.32 4.11 2.63
N ALA A 215 -25.17 5.40 2.96
CA ALA A 215 -26.16 6.45 2.72
C ALA A 215 -25.59 7.70 1.99
N SER A 216 -24.38 7.65 1.43
CA SER A 216 -23.73 8.89 0.94
C SER A 216 -24.27 9.45 -0.37
N TRP A 217 -25.14 8.74 -1.10
CA TRP A 217 -25.78 9.31 -2.30
C TRP A 217 -26.94 10.26 -1.96
N TYR A 218 -27.47 10.20 -0.72
CA TYR A 218 -28.57 11.06 -0.27
C TYR A 218 -28.15 12.32 0.46
N VAL A 219 -26.89 12.44 0.90
CA VAL A 219 -26.49 13.54 1.80
C VAL A 219 -25.56 14.52 1.08
N ARG A 220 -26.12 15.28 0.14
CA ARG A 220 -25.52 16.52 -0.42
C ARG A 220 -25.39 17.66 0.62
N SER A 221 -25.63 17.40 1.91
CA SER A 221 -25.90 18.43 2.92
C SER A 221 -25.22 18.21 4.28
N LEU A 222 -24.18 17.38 4.35
CA LEU A 222 -23.31 17.38 5.53
C LEU A 222 -21.94 17.91 5.11
N SER A 223 -21.61 19.08 5.65
CA SER A 223 -20.30 19.73 5.51
C SER A 223 -19.21 18.74 5.92
N LEU A 224 -18.60 18.06 4.95
CA LEU A 224 -17.49 17.15 5.19
C LEU A 224 -16.24 17.99 5.41
N SER A 225 -15.62 17.87 6.58
CA SER A 225 -14.30 18.45 6.85
C SER A 225 -13.32 18.05 5.76
N ILE A 226 -12.64 19.03 5.17
CA ILE A 226 -11.57 18.79 4.19
C ILE A 226 -10.51 17.91 4.85
N LEU A 227 -10.03 16.90 4.13
CA LEU A 227 -8.88 16.11 4.55
C LEU A 227 -7.63 16.70 3.91
N VAL A 228 -6.76 17.28 4.73
CA VAL A 228 -5.42 17.71 4.31
C VAL A 228 -4.45 16.57 4.61
N VAL A 229 -3.80 16.05 3.56
CA VAL A 229 -2.71 15.08 3.71
C VAL A 229 -1.41 15.86 3.89
N PRO A 230 -0.71 15.73 5.03
CA PRO A 230 0.45 16.55 5.32
C PRO A 230 1.73 16.06 4.66
N ASP A 231 2.71 16.97 4.56
CA ASP A 231 4.01 16.66 3.97
C ASP A 231 4.84 15.63 4.73
N SER A 232 4.51 15.40 5.99
CA SER A 232 5.11 14.34 6.80
C SER A 232 4.70 12.94 6.36
N ILE A 233 3.74 12.77 5.43
CA ILE A 233 3.38 11.44 4.90
C ILE A 233 4.59 10.70 4.34
N LYS A 234 5.58 11.43 3.78
CA LYS A 234 6.86 10.87 3.31
C LYS A 234 7.64 10.08 4.36
N GLU A 235 7.38 10.31 5.65
CA GLU A 235 8.03 9.59 6.75
C GLU A 235 7.50 8.16 6.93
N LEU A 236 6.33 7.84 6.36
CA LEU A 236 5.76 6.49 6.37
C LEU A 236 6.44 5.59 5.33
N VAL A 237 7.74 5.42 5.44
CA VAL A 237 8.57 4.72 4.45
C VAL A 237 8.17 3.25 4.24
N HIS A 238 7.45 2.64 5.19
CA HIS A 238 6.95 1.26 5.10
C HIS A 238 5.55 1.15 4.49
N LEU A 239 4.91 2.27 4.13
CA LEU A 239 3.53 2.28 3.64
C LEU A 239 3.44 1.60 2.27
N CYS A 240 2.62 0.56 2.20
CA CYS A 240 2.33 -0.20 0.99
C CYS A 240 0.90 0.01 0.48
N TYR A 241 -0.03 0.41 1.35
CA TYR A 241 -1.43 0.62 1.01
C TYR A 241 -1.90 1.97 1.58
N LEU A 242 -2.43 2.82 0.72
CA LEU A 242 -3.06 4.08 1.09
C LEU A 242 -4.43 4.19 0.42
N ASP A 243 -5.46 4.40 1.22
CA ASP A 243 -6.83 4.55 0.74
C ASP A 243 -7.47 5.81 1.33
N LEU A 244 -7.64 6.80 0.46
CA LEU A 244 -8.28 8.09 0.73
C LEU A 244 -9.64 8.18 0.06
N SER A 245 -10.21 7.04 -0.36
CA SER A 245 -11.51 7.01 -1.01
C SER A 245 -12.60 7.58 -0.11
N TRP A 246 -13.59 8.25 -0.69
CA TRP A 246 -14.70 8.85 0.05
C TRP A 246 -14.26 9.91 1.09
N THR A 247 -13.12 10.55 0.88
CA THR A 247 -12.66 11.70 1.66
C THR A 247 -12.80 13.00 0.87
N ASN A 248 -13.06 14.11 1.55
CA ASN A 248 -13.13 15.43 0.93
C ASN A 248 -11.71 16.01 0.79
N ILE A 249 -10.88 15.39 -0.05
CA ILE A 249 -9.51 15.84 -0.32
C ILE A 249 -9.47 16.75 -1.55
N GLU A 250 -8.81 17.90 -1.44
CA GLU A 250 -8.69 18.88 -2.54
C GLU A 250 -7.36 18.73 -3.29
N THR A 251 -6.28 18.42 -2.57
CA THR A 251 -4.94 18.28 -3.13
C THR A 251 -4.18 17.14 -2.45
N LEU A 252 -3.29 16.50 -3.20
CA LEU A 252 -2.31 15.54 -2.68
C LEU A 252 -0.93 16.21 -2.64
N PRO A 253 -0.17 16.07 -1.55
CA PRO A 253 1.15 16.69 -1.47
C PRO A 253 2.17 15.95 -2.35
N GLU A 254 3.12 16.68 -2.95
CA GLU A 254 4.22 16.08 -3.73
C GLU A 254 5.11 15.14 -2.91
N SER A 255 5.13 15.31 -1.59
CA SER A 255 5.82 14.42 -0.67
C SER A 255 5.27 12.99 -0.66
N LEU A 256 4.02 12.77 -1.08
CA LEU A 256 3.44 11.43 -1.26
C LEU A 256 4.24 10.60 -2.27
N CYS A 257 4.80 11.25 -3.29
CA CYS A 257 5.63 10.62 -4.32
C CYS A 257 6.98 10.08 -3.79
N LYS A 258 7.29 10.31 -2.51
CA LYS A 258 8.50 9.79 -1.83
C LYS A 258 8.27 8.43 -1.16
N LEU A 259 7.03 7.92 -1.18
CA LEU A 259 6.67 6.62 -0.61
C LEU A 259 7.09 5.45 -1.52
N SER A 260 8.38 5.13 -1.53
CA SER A 260 8.97 4.13 -2.44
C SER A 260 8.46 2.69 -2.27
N ASN A 261 7.73 2.41 -1.18
CA ASN A 261 7.11 1.11 -0.91
C ASN A 261 5.61 1.05 -1.23
N LEU A 262 4.99 2.15 -1.70
CA LEU A 262 3.57 2.20 -1.96
C LEU A 262 3.21 1.29 -3.15
N GLN A 263 2.28 0.36 -2.91
CA GLN A 263 1.79 -0.61 -3.90
C GLN A 263 0.36 -0.33 -4.32
N THR A 264 -0.45 0.27 -3.43
CA THR A 264 -1.85 0.58 -3.69
C THR A 264 -2.17 1.99 -3.23
N LEU A 265 -2.73 2.78 -4.15
CA LEU A 265 -3.28 4.10 -3.88
C LEU A 265 -4.73 4.14 -4.36
N LYS A 266 -5.67 4.43 -3.46
CA LYS A 266 -7.08 4.60 -3.78
C LYS A 266 -7.58 6.00 -3.44
N LEU A 267 -8.21 6.61 -4.41
CA LEU A 267 -8.67 8.01 -4.43
C LEU A 267 -10.10 8.12 -4.96
N TYR A 268 -10.89 7.03 -4.89
CA TYR A 268 -12.27 7.02 -5.40
C TYR A 268 -13.10 8.08 -4.66
N HIS A 269 -13.61 9.10 -5.36
CA HIS A 269 -14.52 10.10 -4.79
C HIS A 269 -15.25 10.88 -5.90
N TYR A 270 -16.33 11.59 -5.58
CA TYR A 270 -17.21 12.24 -6.57
C TYR A 270 -16.95 13.73 -6.85
N SER A 271 -16.05 14.41 -6.13
CA SER A 271 -15.67 15.81 -6.46
C SER A 271 -14.60 16.38 -5.52
N ASN A 272 -13.82 17.33 -6.04
CA ASN A 272 -12.83 18.25 -5.41
C ASN A 272 -11.34 17.97 -5.66
N LEU A 273 -10.91 16.72 -5.83
CA LEU A 273 -9.52 16.44 -6.21
C LEU A 273 -9.34 16.61 -7.73
N THR A 274 -8.62 17.66 -8.12
CA THR A 274 -8.47 18.09 -9.53
C THR A 274 -7.16 17.68 -10.18
N MET A 275 -6.12 17.38 -9.39
CA MET A 275 -4.79 17.03 -9.90
C MET A 275 -4.13 15.93 -9.07
N LEU A 276 -3.42 15.03 -9.76
CA LEU A 276 -2.45 14.13 -9.14
C LEU A 276 -1.10 14.84 -9.00
N PRO A 277 -0.26 14.47 -8.02
CA PRO A 277 1.06 15.06 -7.87
C PRO A 277 1.94 14.72 -9.09
N SER A 278 2.74 15.68 -9.54
CA SER A 278 3.59 15.56 -10.74
C SER A 278 4.67 14.48 -10.60
N GLY A 279 5.12 14.20 -9.37
CA GLY A 279 6.10 13.17 -9.07
C GLY A 279 5.57 11.72 -9.04
N LEU A 280 4.31 11.45 -9.45
CA LEU A 280 3.68 10.13 -9.27
C LEU A 280 4.48 8.98 -9.91
N HIS A 281 5.19 9.26 -11.01
CA HIS A 281 6.09 8.33 -11.70
C HIS A 281 7.24 7.79 -10.81
N ASN A 282 7.53 8.41 -9.67
CA ASN A 282 8.54 7.93 -8.72
C ASN A 282 8.09 6.73 -7.89
N LEU A 283 6.79 6.40 -7.89
CA LEU A 283 6.24 5.29 -7.13
C LEU A 283 6.40 3.96 -7.90
N LEU A 284 7.65 3.55 -8.17
CA LEU A 284 7.98 2.40 -9.04
C LEU A 284 7.39 1.05 -8.60
N LYS A 285 6.96 0.92 -7.33
CA LYS A 285 6.30 -0.29 -6.81
C LYS A 285 4.77 -0.23 -6.86
N LEU A 286 4.19 0.85 -7.39
CA LEU A 286 2.75 1.05 -7.46
C LEU A 286 2.14 0.06 -8.45
N ARG A 287 1.22 -0.77 -7.96
CA ARG A 287 0.53 -1.82 -8.71
C ARG A 287 -0.93 -1.52 -8.94
N HIS A 288 -1.52 -0.69 -8.09
CA HIS A 288 -2.95 -0.40 -8.11
C HIS A 288 -3.20 1.08 -7.85
N LEU A 289 -3.75 1.77 -8.85
CA LEU A 289 -4.18 3.16 -8.79
C LEU A 289 -5.69 3.24 -9.08
N ASP A 290 -6.48 3.43 -8.03
CA ASP A 290 -7.92 3.66 -8.15
C ASP A 290 -8.21 5.16 -8.06
N ILE A 291 -8.64 5.75 -9.17
CA ILE A 291 -8.92 7.17 -9.38
C ILE A 291 -10.29 7.38 -10.05
N ARG A 292 -11.16 6.35 -10.00
CA ARG A 292 -12.52 6.44 -10.53
C ARG A 292 -13.28 7.59 -9.90
N LYS A 293 -14.10 8.23 -10.75
CA LYS A 293 -14.99 9.36 -10.39
C LYS A 293 -14.31 10.63 -9.91
N ALA A 294 -12.98 10.68 -9.86
CA ALA A 294 -12.25 11.92 -9.60
C ALA A 294 -12.41 12.93 -10.75
N ALA A 295 -12.31 14.21 -10.42
CA ALA A 295 -12.49 15.33 -11.33
C ALA A 295 -11.14 15.79 -11.92
N PHE A 296 -10.27 14.83 -12.26
CA PHE A 296 -8.95 15.13 -12.80
C PHE A 296 -9.05 15.77 -14.18
N GLU A 297 -8.26 16.83 -14.40
CA GLU A 297 -8.21 17.50 -15.70
C GLU A 297 -7.31 16.77 -16.71
N GLU A 298 -6.21 16.16 -16.25
CA GLU A 298 -5.29 15.33 -17.03
C GLU A 298 -4.50 14.38 -16.13
N MET A 299 -3.87 13.36 -16.72
CA MET A 299 -2.90 12.50 -16.02
C MET A 299 -1.59 13.25 -15.71
N PRO A 300 -0.90 12.92 -14.61
CA PRO A 300 0.44 13.43 -14.34
C PRO A 300 1.41 12.91 -15.40
N ARG A 301 2.44 13.71 -15.67
CA ARG A 301 3.40 13.41 -16.72
C ARG A 301 4.18 12.13 -16.45
N LYS A 302 4.49 11.37 -17.51
CA LYS A 302 5.31 10.14 -17.47
C LYS A 302 4.70 9.00 -16.64
N ILE A 303 3.37 8.86 -16.64
CA ILE A 303 2.71 7.74 -15.94
C ILE A 303 3.15 6.38 -16.52
N SER A 304 3.58 6.34 -17.77
CA SER A 304 4.14 5.15 -18.45
C SER A 304 5.39 4.58 -17.78
N GLU A 305 6.07 5.33 -16.90
CA GLU A 305 7.23 4.86 -16.13
C GLU A 305 6.84 3.87 -15.02
N LEU A 306 5.56 3.79 -14.65
CA LEU A 306 5.05 2.83 -13.67
C LEU A 306 4.89 1.44 -14.29
N LYS A 307 6.01 0.78 -14.61
CA LYS A 307 6.03 -0.52 -15.32
C LYS A 307 5.36 -1.68 -14.57
N GLU A 308 5.25 -1.57 -13.25
CA GLU A 308 4.59 -2.55 -12.38
C GLU A 308 3.11 -2.24 -12.14
N LEU A 309 2.54 -1.22 -12.79
CA LEU A 309 1.15 -0.85 -12.62
C LEU A 309 0.23 -1.88 -13.30
N HIS A 310 -0.54 -2.60 -12.50
CA HIS A 310 -1.44 -3.65 -12.96
C HIS A 310 -2.89 -3.20 -13.06
N VAL A 311 -3.31 -2.26 -12.20
CA VAL A 311 -4.67 -1.74 -12.20
C VAL A 311 -4.63 -0.22 -12.26
N LEU A 312 -5.17 0.33 -13.34
CA LEU A 312 -5.43 1.75 -13.49
C LEU A 312 -6.91 1.92 -13.81
N SER A 313 -7.66 2.41 -12.83
CA SER A 313 -9.12 2.42 -12.94
C SER A 313 -9.69 3.52 -13.86
N SER A 314 -8.93 4.60 -14.10
CA SER A 314 -9.28 5.66 -15.04
C SER A 314 -8.02 6.32 -15.60
N PHE A 315 -8.06 6.79 -16.84
CA PHE A 315 -7.00 7.54 -17.52
C PHE A 315 -7.62 8.79 -18.14
N VAL A 316 -7.16 9.98 -17.77
CA VAL A 316 -7.65 11.25 -18.34
C VAL A 316 -6.63 11.75 -19.36
N VAL A 317 -6.97 11.75 -20.64
CA VAL A 317 -6.06 12.14 -21.72
C VAL A 317 -5.75 13.64 -21.60
N GLY A 318 -4.48 13.98 -21.40
CA GLY A 318 -3.99 15.35 -21.40
C GLY A 318 -3.74 15.90 -22.81
N LYS A 319 -3.38 17.18 -22.90
CA LYS A 319 -3.09 17.86 -24.18
C LYS A 319 -1.62 17.81 -24.59
N HIS A 320 -0.75 17.39 -23.67
CA HIS A 320 0.69 17.32 -23.89
C HIS A 320 1.11 15.88 -24.15
N GLU A 321 2.18 15.67 -24.92
CA GLU A 321 2.67 14.33 -25.28
C GLU A 321 2.98 13.47 -24.04
N ASP A 322 3.52 14.09 -22.99
CA ASP A 322 3.89 13.42 -21.73
C ASP A 322 2.71 13.19 -20.77
N SER A 323 1.51 13.69 -21.09
CA SER A 323 0.23 13.41 -20.41
C SER A 323 -0.84 12.83 -21.34
N GLY A 324 -0.48 12.57 -22.59
CA GLY A 324 -1.36 12.15 -23.67
C GLY A 324 -1.65 10.65 -23.65
N ILE A 325 -2.49 10.22 -24.59
CA ILE A 325 -2.92 8.83 -24.73
C ILE A 325 -1.75 7.86 -24.98
N GLN A 326 -0.63 8.36 -25.50
CA GLN A 326 0.63 7.63 -25.73
C GLN A 326 1.21 7.02 -24.46
N GLU A 327 1.03 7.69 -23.32
CA GLU A 327 1.52 7.18 -22.03
C GLU A 327 0.84 5.86 -21.65
N LEU A 328 -0.41 5.65 -22.07
CA LEU A 328 -1.12 4.40 -21.86
C LEU A 328 -0.47 3.23 -22.61
N GLY A 329 0.23 3.51 -23.71
CA GLY A 329 1.00 2.55 -24.49
C GLY A 329 2.12 1.87 -23.69
N GLY A 330 2.77 2.62 -22.79
CA GLY A 330 3.85 2.10 -21.93
C GLY A 330 3.36 1.26 -20.74
N LEU A 331 2.05 1.19 -20.50
CA LEU A 331 1.40 0.41 -19.46
C LEU A 331 0.89 -0.93 -20.04
N GLU A 332 1.80 -1.87 -20.26
CA GLU A 332 1.51 -3.13 -20.98
C GLU A 332 0.70 -4.13 -20.15
N ASN A 333 0.90 -4.15 -18.83
CA ASN A 333 0.34 -5.16 -17.93
C ASN A 333 -0.93 -4.67 -17.21
N LEU A 334 -1.80 -3.92 -17.88
CA LEU A 334 -3.06 -3.48 -17.27
C LEU A 334 -4.13 -4.59 -17.30
N HIS A 335 -4.81 -4.77 -16.18
CA HIS A 335 -5.88 -5.74 -15.97
C HIS A 335 -7.09 -5.07 -15.31
N GLY A 336 -8.28 -5.62 -15.57
CA GLY A 336 -9.53 -5.19 -14.95
C GLY A 336 -10.20 -4.00 -15.68
N PRO A 337 -11.05 -3.23 -14.97
CA PRO A 337 -11.80 -2.13 -15.58
C PRO A 337 -10.92 -0.90 -15.85
N LEU A 338 -11.04 -0.33 -17.05
CA LEU A 338 -10.34 0.90 -17.47
C LEU A 338 -11.33 1.94 -18.02
N GLU A 339 -11.35 3.13 -17.42
CA GLU A 339 -12.13 4.29 -17.89
C GLU A 339 -11.23 5.35 -18.54
N ILE A 340 -11.25 5.49 -19.86
CA ILE A 340 -10.50 6.52 -20.59
C ILE A 340 -11.41 7.74 -20.84
N LYS A 341 -10.98 8.91 -20.36
CA LYS A 341 -11.72 10.17 -20.45
C LYS A 341 -11.00 11.19 -21.30
N LYS A 342 -11.76 12.19 -21.74
CA LYS A 342 -11.29 13.32 -22.54
C LYS A 342 -10.66 12.91 -23.87
N LEU A 343 -11.27 11.92 -24.53
CA LEU A 343 -10.80 11.41 -25.81
C LEU A 343 -10.77 12.49 -26.90
N GLU A 344 -11.52 13.60 -26.74
CA GLU A 344 -11.43 14.77 -27.62
C GLU A 344 -10.04 15.44 -27.67
N ASN A 345 -9.16 15.15 -26.70
CA ASN A 345 -7.80 15.69 -26.68
C ASN A 345 -6.84 14.95 -27.63
N ILE A 346 -7.22 13.78 -28.18
CA ILE A 346 -6.39 13.01 -29.11
C ILE A 346 -6.36 13.73 -30.46
N VAL A 347 -5.19 14.16 -30.91
CA VAL A 347 -5.04 15.02 -32.10
C VAL A 347 -5.11 14.23 -33.41
N ASP A 348 -4.51 13.04 -33.44
CA ASP A 348 -4.34 12.24 -34.65
C ASP A 348 -4.44 10.73 -34.35
N VAL A 349 -4.53 9.94 -35.41
CA VAL A 349 -4.73 8.49 -35.35
C VAL A 349 -3.48 7.78 -34.81
N GLU A 350 -2.28 8.28 -35.11
CA GLU A 350 -1.01 7.70 -34.64
C GLU A 350 -0.92 7.76 -33.10
N GLN A 351 -1.42 8.85 -32.49
CA GLN A 351 -1.54 8.96 -31.04
C GLN A 351 -2.50 7.91 -30.48
N ALA A 352 -3.67 7.71 -31.08
CA ALA A 352 -4.62 6.69 -30.62
C ALA A 352 -4.02 5.28 -30.70
N GLU A 353 -3.34 4.95 -31.80
CA GLU A 353 -2.67 3.66 -32.01
C GLU A 353 -1.61 3.37 -30.94
N SER A 354 -0.89 4.41 -30.50
CA SER A 354 0.17 4.26 -29.52
C SER A 354 -0.32 3.80 -28.13
N ALA A 355 -1.61 3.98 -27.79
CA ALA A 355 -2.18 3.44 -26.55
C ALA A 355 -2.23 1.91 -26.52
N LYS A 356 -2.17 1.26 -27.69
CA LYS A 356 -2.13 -0.19 -27.85
C LYS A 356 -3.23 -0.89 -27.04
N ILE A 357 -4.47 -0.39 -27.11
CA ILE A 357 -5.61 -0.96 -26.37
C ILE A 357 -5.83 -2.43 -26.74
N MET A 358 -5.68 -2.76 -28.03
CA MET A 358 -5.71 -4.14 -28.51
C MET A 358 -4.61 -5.03 -27.94
N ASP A 359 -3.52 -4.52 -27.38
CA ASP A 359 -2.48 -5.36 -26.77
C ASP A 359 -2.79 -5.69 -25.30
N LYS A 360 -3.75 -4.98 -24.67
CA LYS A 360 -4.09 -5.10 -23.25
C LYS A 360 -5.12 -6.20 -23.00
N LYS A 361 -4.67 -7.45 -23.17
CA LYS A 361 -5.49 -8.68 -23.17
C LYS A 361 -6.29 -8.96 -21.90
N HIS A 362 -6.01 -8.25 -20.82
CA HIS A 362 -6.59 -8.51 -19.50
C HIS A 362 -7.54 -7.41 -19.03
N ILE A 363 -7.85 -6.44 -19.90
CA ILE A 363 -8.94 -5.50 -19.68
C ILE A 363 -10.25 -6.24 -19.97
N ASP A 364 -11.14 -6.30 -18.98
CA ASP A 364 -12.43 -6.94 -19.10
C ASP A 364 -13.61 -5.96 -19.13
N GLU A 365 -13.42 -4.71 -18.72
CA GLU A 365 -14.37 -3.62 -18.87
C GLU A 365 -13.67 -2.37 -19.41
N LEU A 366 -14.21 -1.76 -20.47
CA LEU A 366 -13.64 -0.56 -21.09
C LEU A 366 -14.71 0.54 -21.18
N TRP A 367 -14.44 1.69 -20.57
CA TRP A 367 -15.32 2.86 -20.63
C TRP A 367 -14.61 4.00 -21.38
N LEU A 368 -15.19 4.48 -22.46
CA LEU A 368 -14.66 5.54 -23.31
C LEU A 368 -15.57 6.78 -23.18
N GLU A 369 -15.00 7.89 -22.71
CA GLU A 369 -15.75 9.13 -22.44
C GLU A 369 -15.14 10.34 -23.15
N TRP A 370 -15.98 11.04 -23.89
CA TRP A 370 -15.74 12.38 -24.45
C TRP A 370 -16.45 13.43 -23.59
N SER A 371 -15.85 14.61 -23.47
CA SER A 371 -16.47 15.72 -22.76
C SER A 371 -17.67 16.30 -23.53
N SER A 372 -18.75 16.62 -22.82
CA SER A 372 -19.95 17.26 -23.37
C SER A 372 -19.78 18.79 -23.42
N GLY A 373 -18.93 19.30 -24.31
CA GLY A 373 -18.81 20.75 -24.60
C GLY A 373 -19.48 21.14 -25.93
N GLU A 374 -20.18 22.28 -25.94
CA GLU A 374 -20.91 22.83 -27.10
C GLU A 374 -19.98 23.42 -28.19
N ASP A 375 -18.72 23.74 -27.87
CA ASP A 375 -17.80 24.51 -28.75
C ASP A 375 -16.84 23.69 -29.62
N MET A 376 -16.96 22.36 -29.66
CA MET A 376 -16.11 21.53 -30.52
C MET A 376 -16.89 21.08 -31.75
N VAL A 377 -16.54 21.65 -32.91
CA VAL A 377 -16.86 21.12 -34.25
C VAL A 377 -16.13 19.77 -34.36
N SER A 378 -16.72 18.71 -33.80
CA SER A 378 -16.15 17.37 -33.93
C SER A 378 -16.37 16.91 -35.35
N ASP A 379 -15.29 16.67 -36.08
CA ASP A 379 -15.33 15.92 -37.34
C ASP A 379 -15.88 14.52 -37.04
N THR A 380 -17.14 14.29 -37.41
CA THR A 380 -17.84 13.03 -37.18
C THR A 380 -17.12 11.83 -37.78
N GLN A 381 -16.36 12.04 -38.86
CA GLN A 381 -15.58 11.00 -39.51
C GLN A 381 -14.34 10.66 -38.67
N ARG A 382 -13.68 11.67 -38.10
CA ARG A 382 -12.54 11.48 -37.20
C ARG A 382 -12.92 10.67 -35.97
N GLU A 383 -14.07 10.94 -35.35
CA GLU A 383 -14.51 10.19 -34.17
C GLU A 383 -14.71 8.70 -34.48
N LYS A 384 -15.24 8.35 -35.66
CA LYS A 384 -15.32 6.95 -36.11
C LYS A 384 -13.92 6.33 -36.19
N VAL A 385 -12.97 6.98 -36.86
CA VAL A 385 -11.60 6.46 -37.01
C VAL A 385 -10.90 6.33 -35.65
N MET A 386 -11.12 7.25 -34.72
CA MET A 386 -10.59 7.18 -33.34
C MET A 386 -11.17 6.01 -32.56
N LEU A 387 -12.48 5.81 -32.63
CA LEU A 387 -13.13 4.68 -31.96
C LEU A 387 -12.71 3.34 -32.59
N ASP A 388 -12.45 3.32 -33.90
CA ASP A 388 -11.91 2.15 -34.61
C ASP A 388 -10.50 1.80 -34.13
N THR A 389 -9.63 2.80 -33.92
CA THR A 389 -8.26 2.59 -33.41
C THR A 389 -8.19 2.17 -31.93
N LEU A 390 -9.19 2.55 -31.13
CA LEU A 390 -9.29 2.16 -29.72
C LEU A 390 -10.03 0.83 -29.52
N GLN A 391 -10.09 -0.01 -30.55
CA GLN A 391 -10.71 -1.33 -30.48
C GLN A 391 -10.12 -2.17 -29.33
N PRO A 392 -10.96 -2.79 -28.48
CA PRO A 392 -10.52 -3.73 -27.45
C PRO A 392 -10.25 -5.14 -28.03
N GLN A 393 -9.53 -5.97 -27.28
CA GLN A 393 -9.42 -7.40 -27.59
C GLN A 393 -10.77 -8.13 -27.50
N ASN A 394 -10.85 -9.25 -28.21
CA ASN A 394 -11.97 -10.19 -28.12
C ASN A 394 -12.06 -10.75 -26.69
N GLY A 395 -13.24 -10.66 -26.06
CA GLY A 395 -13.48 -11.14 -24.70
C GLY A 395 -13.78 -10.05 -23.66
N LEU A 396 -13.91 -8.79 -24.09
CA LEU A 396 -14.41 -7.70 -23.25
C LEU A 396 -15.83 -8.03 -22.74
N LYS A 397 -16.05 -7.92 -21.42
CA LYS A 397 -17.35 -8.19 -20.79
C LYS A 397 -18.30 -7.01 -20.91
N GLU A 398 -17.78 -5.80 -20.79
CA GLU A 398 -18.58 -4.58 -20.83
C GLU A 398 -17.84 -3.46 -21.58
N LEU A 399 -18.52 -2.85 -22.55
CA LEU A 399 -18.09 -1.64 -23.23
C LEU A 399 -19.10 -0.53 -22.93
N LYS A 400 -18.63 0.60 -22.41
CA LYS A 400 -19.43 1.81 -22.24
C LYS A 400 -18.84 2.93 -23.07
N ILE A 401 -19.66 3.57 -23.89
CA ILE A 401 -19.26 4.74 -24.68
C ILE A 401 -20.18 5.90 -24.28
N LYS A 402 -19.59 7.04 -23.90
CA LYS A 402 -20.33 8.24 -23.48
C LYS A 402 -19.77 9.47 -24.18
N GLY A 403 -20.66 10.33 -24.66
CA GLY A 403 -20.26 11.59 -25.31
C GLY A 403 -19.73 11.44 -26.73
N TYR A 404 -19.75 10.23 -27.31
CA TYR A 404 -19.38 9.99 -28.70
C TYR A 404 -20.27 10.81 -29.64
N LYS A 405 -19.64 11.65 -30.48
CA LYS A 405 -20.33 12.56 -31.41
C LYS A 405 -20.39 12.03 -32.85
N GLY A 406 -19.77 10.89 -33.14
CA GLY A 406 -19.82 10.29 -34.47
C GLY A 406 -21.22 9.81 -34.84
N THR A 407 -21.54 9.86 -36.12
CA THR A 407 -22.85 9.47 -36.66
C THR A 407 -22.92 7.98 -37.00
N ILE A 408 -21.77 7.31 -37.11
CA ILE A 408 -21.64 5.90 -37.53
C ILE A 408 -20.63 5.24 -36.60
N PHE A 409 -20.99 4.07 -36.05
CA PHE A 409 -20.06 3.27 -35.26
C PHE A 409 -19.10 2.44 -36.14
N PRO A 410 -17.90 2.11 -35.65
CA PRO A 410 -17.02 1.11 -36.27
C PRO A 410 -17.68 -0.27 -36.40
N ASP A 411 -17.26 -1.04 -37.40
CA ASP A 411 -17.89 -2.33 -37.75
C ASP A 411 -17.72 -3.38 -36.64
N TRP A 412 -16.71 -3.24 -35.78
CA TRP A 412 -16.47 -4.17 -34.67
C TRP A 412 -17.48 -4.04 -33.52
N LEU A 413 -18.25 -2.94 -33.46
CA LEU A 413 -19.24 -2.66 -32.42
C LEU A 413 -20.60 -3.34 -32.64
N GLY A 414 -20.85 -3.91 -33.82
CA GLY A 414 -22.07 -4.66 -34.14
C GLY A 414 -22.72 -4.26 -35.44
#